data_AF-A0A3R0XKN3-F1
#
_entry.id   AF-A0A3R0XKN3-F1
#
_cell.length_a   1.000
_cell.length_b   1.000
_cell.length_c   1.000
_cell.angle_alpha   90.00
_cell.angle_beta   90.00
_cell.angle_gamma   90.00
#
_symmetry.space_group_name_H-M   'P 1'
#
loop_
_entity.id
_entity.type
_entity.pdbx_description
1 polymer ?
#
loop_
_entity_poly.entity_id
_entity_poly.type
_entity_poly.pdbx_seq_one_letter_code
_entity_poly.pdbx_strand_id
1 'polypeptide(L)'
;MNLTRLALFISLSSLALSVQATEFSTGFLDGGDNVDLSAFSNDGYVMPGNYLLDIYLNEKLVRNRFLISALPDGKSRTVFCITPEL
;
A
#
# COMPACT_ATOMS: atom_id res chain seq x y z
N MET A 1 -6.05 -8.97 -41.34
CA MET A 1 -6.81 -8.61 -40.12
C MET A 1 -8.00 -7.76 -40.57
N ASN A 2 -9.24 -8.27 -40.46
CA ASN A 2 -10.42 -7.58 -41.03
C ASN A 2 -10.75 -6.30 -40.24
N LEU A 3 -11.10 -5.21 -40.95
CA LEU A 3 -11.43 -3.90 -40.35
C LEU A 3 -12.47 -4.00 -39.23
N THR A 4 -13.41 -4.93 -39.34
CA THR A 4 -14.44 -5.20 -38.32
C THR A 4 -13.84 -5.66 -36.99
N ARG A 5 -12.79 -6.48 -37.01
CA ARG A 5 -12.10 -6.90 -35.78
C ARG A 5 -11.35 -5.74 -35.15
N LEU A 6 -10.72 -4.88 -35.95
CA LEU A 6 -10.00 -3.71 -35.46
C LEU A 6 -10.96 -2.70 -34.81
N ALA A 7 -12.10 -2.43 -35.44
CA ALA A 7 -13.13 -1.55 -34.89
C ALA A 7 -13.67 -2.07 -33.54
N LEU A 8 -13.81 -3.40 -33.41
CA LEU A 8 -14.29 -4.04 -32.19
C LEU A 8 -13.27 -3.99 -31.04
N PHE A 9 -11.97 -4.09 -31.35
CA PHE A 9 -10.91 -3.91 -30.35
C PHE A 9 -10.83 -2.45 -29.86
N ILE A 10 -10.96 -1.48 -30.76
CA ILE A 10 -10.92 -0.06 -30.41
C ILE A 10 -12.12 0.30 -29.52
N SER A 11 -13.32 -0.14 -29.87
CA SER A 11 -14.52 0.14 -29.07
C SER A 11 -14.45 -0.50 -27.68
N LEU A 12 -13.93 -1.73 -27.57
CA LEU A 12 -13.77 -2.42 -26.29
C LEU A 12 -12.71 -1.75 -25.41
N SER A 13 -11.66 -1.18 -26.00
CA SER A 13 -10.62 -0.46 -25.26
C SER A 13 -11.13 0.86 -24.69
N SER A 14 -12.04 1.54 -25.38
CA SER A 14 -12.68 2.78 -24.88
C SER A 14 -13.69 2.56 -23.75
N LEU A 15 -14.08 1.31 -23.47
CA LEU A 15 -14.95 0.93 -22.35
C LEU A 15 -14.17 0.65 -21.06
N ALA A 16 -12.84 0.70 -21.08
CA ALA A 16 -12.04 0.60 -19.87
C ALA A 16 -12.32 1.83 -18.97
N LEU A 17 -13.12 1.63 -17.93
CA LEU A 17 -13.30 2.63 -16.88
C LEU A 17 -11.96 2.91 -16.22
N SER A 18 -11.67 4.19 -15.98
CA SER A 18 -10.57 4.59 -15.12
C SER A 18 -10.78 3.99 -13.73
N VAL A 19 -9.85 3.15 -13.28
CA VAL A 19 -9.80 2.71 -11.89
C VAL A 19 -9.48 3.95 -11.04
N GLN A 20 -10.44 4.42 -10.24
CA GLN A 20 -10.16 5.46 -9.26
C GLN A 20 -9.39 4.86 -8.09
N ALA A 21 -8.44 5.62 -7.55
CA ALA A 21 -7.80 5.29 -6.28
C ALA A 21 -8.85 5.28 -5.16
N THR A 22 -8.67 4.42 -4.16
CA THR A 22 -9.54 4.42 -2.98
C THR A 22 -9.23 5.68 -2.17
N GLU A 23 -10.25 6.47 -1.83
CA GLU A 23 -10.09 7.69 -1.03
C GLU A 23 -10.62 7.49 0.39
N PHE A 24 -9.93 8.09 1.36
CA PHE A 24 -10.27 8.02 2.77
C PHE A 24 -10.63 9.41 3.30
N SER A 25 -11.76 9.52 3.99
CA SER A 25 -12.19 10.79 4.58
C SER A 25 -11.58 10.98 5.97
N THR A 26 -10.98 12.15 6.21
CA THR A 26 -10.48 12.57 7.52
C THR A 26 -11.59 12.88 8.52
N GLY A 27 -12.83 13.11 8.06
CA GLY A 27 -13.97 13.47 8.91
C GLY A 27 -14.43 12.36 9.88
N PHE A 28 -13.91 11.13 9.71
CA PHE A 28 -14.12 10.04 10.67
C PHE A 28 -13.13 10.05 11.84
N LEU A 29 -12.07 10.85 11.76
CA LEU A 29 -11.05 10.96 12.80
C LEU A 29 -11.35 12.15 13.71
N ASP A 30 -11.28 11.93 15.02
CA ASP A 30 -11.23 13.02 15.98
C ASP A 30 -9.92 13.81 15.77
N GLY A 31 -10.03 15.12 15.51
CA GLY A 31 -8.89 15.97 15.11
C GLY A 31 -8.34 15.72 13.70
N GLY A 32 -9.14 15.15 12.79
CA GLY A 32 -8.72 14.79 11.43
C GLY A 32 -8.26 15.94 10.52
N ASP A 33 -8.53 17.20 10.87
CA ASP A 33 -8.19 18.38 10.06
C ASP A 33 -6.68 18.54 9.78
N ASN A 34 -5.83 17.94 10.61
CA ASN A 34 -4.37 18.01 10.48
C ASN A 34 -3.73 16.67 10.05
N VAL A 35 -4.53 15.70 9.59
CA VAL A 35 -4.05 14.36 9.23
C VAL A 35 -4.14 14.17 7.73
N ASP A 36 -3.04 13.74 7.10
CA ASP A 36 -3.03 13.32 5.70
C ASP A 36 -3.25 11.81 5.60
N LEU A 37 -4.35 11.41 4.96
CA LEU A 37 -4.69 10.01 4.71
C LEU A 37 -4.38 9.54 3.28
N SER A 38 -3.84 10.42 2.42
CA SER A 38 -3.57 10.10 1.01
C SER A 38 -2.62 8.92 0.83
N ALA A 39 -1.70 8.72 1.78
CA ALA A 39 -0.78 7.59 1.75
C ALA A 39 -1.50 6.23 1.84
N PHE A 40 -2.63 6.16 2.55
CA PHE A 40 -3.43 4.94 2.70
C PHE A 40 -4.20 4.57 1.42
N SER A 41 -4.32 5.48 0.45
CA SER A 41 -4.86 5.19 -0.88
C SER A 41 -3.98 4.25 -1.70
N ASN A 42 -2.73 4.03 -1.28
CA ASN A 42 -1.82 3.08 -1.92
C ASN A 42 -1.98 1.69 -1.29
N ASP A 43 -2.28 0.70 -2.13
CA ASP A 43 -2.39 -0.69 -1.67
C ASP A 43 -1.08 -1.18 -1.03
N GLY A 44 -1.20 -1.87 0.09
CA GLY A 44 -0.07 -2.35 0.88
C GLY A 44 0.75 -1.27 1.61
N TYR A 45 0.30 -0.01 1.65
CA TYR A 45 0.96 1.02 2.46
C TYR A 45 0.87 0.72 3.96
N VAL A 46 2.00 0.85 4.65
CA VAL A 46 2.11 0.79 6.11
C VAL A 46 2.67 2.12 6.58
N MET A 47 2.04 2.74 7.57
CA MET A 47 2.52 4.02 8.11
C MET A 47 3.89 3.85 8.80
N PRO A 48 4.82 4.80 8.69
CA PRO A 48 6.02 4.80 9.52
C PRO A 48 5.67 4.87 11.02
N GLY A 49 6.41 4.14 11.84
CA GLY A 49 6.11 4.03 13.27
C GLY A 49 6.70 2.77 13.90
N ASN A 50 6.36 2.53 15.16
CA ASN A 50 6.78 1.33 15.87
C ASN A 50 5.65 0.31 15.89
N TYR A 51 5.95 -0.92 15.48
CA TYR A 51 5.00 -2.03 15.39
C TYR A 51 5.47 -3.20 16.24
N LEU A 52 4.52 -3.88 16.87
CA LEU A 52 4.77 -5.14 17.56
C LEU A 52 4.40 -6.29 16.62
N LEU A 53 5.39 -7.01 16.10
CA LEU A 53 5.19 -8.03 15.06
C LEU A 53 5.78 -9.39 15.45
N ASP A 54 5.20 -10.45 14.90
CA ASP A 54 5.86 -11.75 14.81
C ASP A 54 6.64 -11.80 13.49
N ILE A 55 7.92 -12.15 13.56
CA ILE A 55 8.82 -12.15 12.40
C ILE A 55 9.07 -13.59 11.96
N TYR A 56 8.73 -13.87 10.71
CA TYR A 56 8.95 -15.15 10.06
C TYR A 56 10.03 -15.01 8.99
N LEU A 57 10.94 -15.96 8.93
CA LEU A 57 11.94 -16.10 7.87
C LEU A 57 11.81 -17.50 7.27
N ASN A 58 11.53 -17.57 5.96
CA ASN A 58 11.25 -18.83 5.27
C ASN A 58 10.20 -19.67 6.03
N GLU A 59 9.06 -19.04 6.35
CA GLU A 59 7.91 -19.67 7.02
C GLU A 59 8.16 -20.13 8.48
N LYS A 60 9.37 -19.90 9.01
CA LYS A 60 9.72 -20.22 10.38
C LYS A 60 9.69 -18.97 11.26
N LEU A 61 9.02 -19.05 12.41
CA LEU A 61 9.04 -18.00 13.42
C LEU A 61 10.46 -17.81 13.97
N VAL A 62 10.99 -16.58 13.85
CA VAL A 62 12.33 -16.18 14.35
C VAL A 62 12.21 -15.33 15.62
N ARG A 63 11.22 -14.44 15.67
CA ARG A 63 10.91 -13.62 16.83
C ARG A 63 9.40 -13.50 17.00
N ASN A 64 8.93 -13.61 18.22
CA ASN A 64 7.54 -13.34 18.59
C ASN A 64 7.47 -11.98 19.28
N ARG A 65 6.44 -11.18 18.98
CA ARG A 65 6.16 -9.89 19.60
C ARG A 65 7.40 -9.00 19.70
N PHE A 66 8.07 -8.82 18.58
CA PHE A 66 9.24 -7.96 18.46
C PHE A 66 8.82 -6.54 18.12
N LEU A 67 9.34 -5.57 18.87
CA LEU A 67 9.11 -4.16 18.60
C LEU A 67 10.07 -3.69 17.50
N ILE A 68 9.53 -3.34 16.34
CA ILE A 68 10.31 -2.94 15.16
C ILE A 68 9.87 -1.58 14.63
N SER A 69 10.83 -0.78 14.18
CA SER A 69 10.56 0.52 13.56
C SER A 69 10.38 0.36 12.05
N ALA A 70 9.26 0.87 11.55
CA ALA A 70 8.94 1.01 10.14
C ALA A 70 9.29 2.44 9.71
N LEU A 71 10.13 2.58 8.68
CA LEU A 71 10.71 3.85 8.24
C LEU A 71 10.36 4.13 6.77
N PRO A 72 10.24 5.40 6.36
CA PRO A 72 10.06 5.74 4.94
C PRO A 72 11.33 5.38 4.14
N ASP A 73 11.15 4.80 2.96
CA ASP A 73 12.27 4.44 2.05
C ASP A 73 12.60 5.53 1.01
N GLY A 74 11.92 6.67 1.08
CA GLY A 74 12.03 7.78 0.14
C GLY A 74 11.32 7.57 -1.21
N LYS A 75 10.65 6.43 -1.41
CA LYS A 75 9.89 6.07 -2.63
C LYS A 75 8.41 5.81 -2.32
N SER A 76 7.86 6.50 -1.33
CA SER A 76 6.49 6.32 -0.83
C SER A 76 6.19 4.92 -0.31
N ARG A 77 7.20 4.14 0.05
CA ARG A 77 7.03 2.86 0.73
C ARG A 77 7.63 2.93 2.12
N THR A 78 7.25 1.96 2.92
CA THR A 78 7.75 1.79 4.28
C THR A 78 8.51 0.49 4.37
N VAL A 79 9.68 0.55 5.00
CA VAL A 79 10.57 -0.59 5.21
C VAL A 79 10.80 -0.81 6.69
N PHE A 80 10.92 -2.06 7.10
CA PHE A 80 11.25 -2.39 8.48
C PHE A 80 12.76 -2.28 8.72
N CYS A 81 13.14 -1.57 9.77
CA CYS A 81 14.53 -1.47 10.21
C CYS A 81 14.93 -2.77 10.92
N ILE A 82 15.78 -3.57 10.28
CA ILE A 82 16.26 -4.85 10.81
C ILE A 82 17.70 -4.68 11.27
N THR A 83 17.99 -5.02 12.52
CA THR A 83 19.36 -5.10 13.04
C THR A 83 19.93 -6.51 12.85
N PRO A 84 21.26 -6.68 12.74
CA PRO A 84 21.89 -8.01 12.63
C PRO A 84 21.64 -8.94 13.82
N GLU A 85 21.21 -8.41 14.96
CA GLU A 85 20.91 -9.16 16.19
C GLU A 85 19.53 -9.85 16.16
N LEU A 86 18.71 -9.51 15.16
CA LEU A 86 17.43 -10.14 14.90
C LEU A 86 17.63 -11.58 14.37
#